data_AF-A0AAX2ZGR2-F1
#
_entry.id   AF-A0AAX2ZGR2-F1
#
_cell.length_a   1.000
_cell.length_b   1.000
_cell.length_c   1.000
_cell.angle_alpha   90.00
_cell.angle_beta   90.00
_cell.angle_gamma   90.00
#
_symmetry.space_group_name_H-M   'P 1'
#
loop_
_entity.id
_entity.type
_entity.pdbx_description
1 polymer ?
#
loop_
_entity_poly.entity_id
_entity_poly.type
_entity_poly.pdbx_seq_one_letter_code
_entity_poly.pdbx_strand_id
1 'polypeptide(L)'
;MILINIINTIHKRLKLSLNGGFNIKLKIIILISALTCIFVSGCSTPAEEKVKSLDDAYFYIIDKKDDMKIDDVKNLLKDYKLNIVDNSEIHDVDGEKSYGYRFREDKKYLYIDFLVSESKETIDSLEYHLDNDKLILMSSKEENQWVYSITHSQLDATTPKKILKEVNELGLSIEKKENQYSLEDAYYKIMNSLSNSEDMKIKDVKKLLKGYSLESDLVEDEPEDDLNMYSYEFSNDNNESIVVTNTIQYDKEYISDINYFIGSLKNYPYLSISSLSGDPGVFIDYYTNDKTTYEKAYNLINKSK
;
A
#
# COMPACT_ATOMS: atom_id res chain seq x y z
N MET A 1 6.56 -42.49 -29.22
CA MET A 1 6.23 -43.57 -30.18
C MET A 1 4.79 -44.07 -30.07
N ILE A 2 4.22 -44.19 -28.87
CA ILE A 2 2.83 -44.65 -28.63
C ILE A 2 1.79 -43.68 -29.24
N LEU A 3 1.99 -42.36 -29.10
CA LEU A 3 1.07 -41.34 -29.61
C LEU A 3 0.92 -41.36 -31.15
N ILE A 4 2.03 -41.57 -31.87
CA ILE A 4 2.05 -41.62 -33.34
C ILE A 4 1.32 -42.87 -33.85
N ASN A 5 1.44 -44.00 -33.16
CA ASN A 5 0.70 -45.23 -33.50
C ASN A 5 -0.81 -45.10 -33.26
N ILE A 6 -1.22 -44.37 -32.22
CA ILE A 6 -2.64 -44.09 -31.94
C ILE A 6 -3.21 -43.17 -33.03
N ILE A 7 -2.49 -42.09 -33.38
CA ILE A 7 -2.92 -41.14 -34.44
C ILE A 7 -3.03 -41.84 -35.80
N ASN A 8 -2.05 -42.68 -36.16
CA ASN A 8 -2.09 -43.42 -37.43
C ASN A 8 -3.22 -44.46 -37.47
N THR A 9 -3.55 -45.08 -36.34
CA THR A 9 -4.67 -46.03 -36.23
C THR A 9 -6.03 -45.32 -36.36
N ILE A 10 -6.17 -44.15 -35.73
CA ILE A 10 -7.37 -43.30 -35.83
C ILE A 10 -7.54 -42.79 -37.26
N HIS A 11 -6.46 -42.32 -37.90
CA HIS A 11 -6.50 -41.83 -39.28
C HIS A 11 -6.90 -42.95 -40.27
N LYS A 12 -6.39 -44.17 -40.07
CA LYS A 12 -6.75 -45.34 -40.90
C LYS A 12 -8.22 -45.74 -40.73
N ARG A 13 -8.78 -45.65 -39.53
CA ARG A 13 -10.22 -45.90 -39.26
C ARG A 13 -11.12 -44.80 -39.81
N LEU A 14 -10.72 -43.54 -39.73
CA LEU A 14 -11.46 -42.42 -40.33
C LEU A 14 -11.50 -42.49 -41.86
N LYS A 15 -10.38 -42.88 -42.50
CA LYS A 15 -10.31 -43.04 -43.96
C LYS A 15 -11.22 -44.15 -44.49
N LEU A 16 -11.43 -45.22 -43.73
CA LEU A 16 -12.36 -46.31 -44.06
C LEU A 16 -13.84 -45.92 -43.85
N SER A 17 -14.12 -45.01 -42.92
CA SER A 17 -15.48 -44.54 -42.60
C SER A 17 -16.03 -43.49 -43.59
N LEU A 18 -15.18 -42.83 -44.37
CA LEU A 18 -15.57 -41.73 -45.26
C LEU A 18 -16.20 -42.17 -46.60
N ASN A 19 -16.22 -43.48 -46.89
CA ASN A 19 -16.97 -44.07 -48.00
C ASN A 19 -18.45 -44.41 -47.64
N GLY A 20 -18.89 -44.12 -46.42
CA GLY A 20 -20.26 -44.30 -45.96
C GLY A 20 -21.09 -43.02 -46.03
N GLY A 21 -22.36 -43.14 -46.43
CA GLY A 21 -23.29 -42.04 -46.67
C GLY A 21 -23.48 -41.05 -45.50
N PHE A 22 -24.01 -39.88 -45.86
CA PHE A 22 -24.18 -38.64 -45.10
C PHE A 22 -24.45 -38.77 -43.57
N ASN A 23 -25.21 -39.78 -43.14
CA ASN A 23 -25.52 -40.04 -41.73
C ASN A 23 -24.31 -40.42 -40.86
N ILE A 24 -23.28 -41.06 -41.43
CA ILE A 24 -22.06 -41.41 -40.67
C ILE A 24 -21.19 -40.16 -40.46
N LYS A 25 -21.14 -39.25 -41.44
CA LYS A 25 -20.43 -37.98 -41.35
C LYS A 25 -21.03 -37.07 -40.27
N LEU A 26 -22.36 -37.00 -40.17
CA LEU A 26 -23.05 -36.19 -39.16
C LEU A 26 -22.79 -36.70 -37.72
N LYS A 27 -22.80 -38.03 -37.51
CA LYS A 27 -22.49 -38.63 -36.20
C LYS A 27 -21.06 -38.39 -35.75
N ILE A 28 -20.09 -38.42 -36.67
CA ILE A 28 -18.68 -38.12 -36.38
C ILE A 28 -18.50 -36.64 -36.02
N ILE A 29 -19.16 -35.72 -36.74
CA ILE A 29 -19.12 -34.29 -36.43
C ILE A 29 -19.71 -34.03 -35.04
N ILE A 30 -20.86 -34.61 -34.70
CA ILE A 30 -21.48 -34.47 -33.37
C ILE A 30 -20.56 -35.01 -32.26
N LEU A 31 -19.87 -36.14 -32.49
CA LEU A 31 -18.93 -36.71 -31.54
C LEU A 31 -17.70 -35.81 -31.33
N ILE A 32 -17.16 -35.22 -32.41
CA ILE A 32 -16.04 -34.27 -32.34
C ILE A 32 -16.49 -32.98 -31.66
N SER A 33 -17.69 -32.47 -31.97
CA SER A 33 -18.29 -31.30 -31.31
C SER A 33 -18.46 -31.50 -29.81
N ALA A 34 -18.94 -32.67 -29.38
CA ALA A 34 -19.07 -33.01 -27.97
C ALA A 34 -17.70 -33.12 -27.26
N LEU A 35 -16.69 -33.70 -27.92
CA LEU A 35 -15.31 -33.76 -27.41
C LEU A 35 -14.65 -32.36 -27.32
N THR A 36 -14.90 -31.48 -28.29
CA THR A 36 -14.45 -30.07 -28.19
C THR A 36 -15.22 -29.31 -27.12
N CYS A 37 -16.51 -29.58 -26.90
CA CYS A 37 -17.24 -28.97 -25.78
C CYS A 37 -16.66 -29.40 -24.43
N ILE A 38 -16.26 -30.66 -24.25
CA ILE A 38 -15.62 -31.13 -23.01
C ILE A 38 -14.23 -30.50 -22.82
N PHE A 39 -13.49 -30.23 -23.91
CA PHE A 39 -12.20 -29.51 -23.84
C PHE A 39 -12.36 -28.00 -23.59
N VAL A 40 -13.44 -27.37 -24.07
CA VAL A 40 -13.72 -25.94 -23.86
C VAL A 40 -14.41 -25.68 -22.51
N SER A 41 -15.13 -26.67 -21.96
CA SER A 41 -15.79 -26.59 -20.63
C SER A 41 -15.06 -27.33 -19.50
N GLY A 42 -13.91 -27.96 -19.78
CA GLY A 42 -13.17 -28.79 -18.85
C GLY A 42 -11.66 -28.55 -18.90
N CYS A 43 -11.23 -27.33 -18.53
CA CYS A 43 -9.99 -27.00 -17.79
C CYS A 43 -9.77 -25.48 -17.79
N SER A 44 -10.74 -24.73 -17.28
CA SER A 44 -10.41 -23.49 -16.58
C SER A 44 -10.46 -23.83 -15.09
N THR A 45 -9.58 -24.72 -14.64
CA THR A 45 -9.05 -24.53 -13.29
C THR A 45 -8.53 -23.09 -13.34
N PRO A 46 -9.04 -22.15 -12.53
CA PRO A 46 -8.36 -20.87 -12.37
C PRO A 46 -6.91 -21.26 -12.13
N ALA A 47 -5.98 -20.73 -12.94
CA ALA A 47 -4.57 -20.95 -12.65
C ALA A 47 -4.42 -20.61 -11.17
N GLU A 48 -3.98 -21.57 -10.35
CA GLU A 48 -3.67 -21.29 -8.94
C GLU A 48 -2.83 -20.02 -9.00
N GLU A 49 -3.33 -18.92 -8.44
CA GLU A 49 -2.60 -17.66 -8.39
C GLU A 49 -1.36 -17.97 -7.57
N LYS A 50 -0.28 -18.29 -8.28
CA LYS A 50 0.95 -18.70 -7.64
C LYS A 50 1.56 -17.44 -7.07
N VAL A 51 1.46 -17.28 -5.76
CA VAL A 51 2.23 -16.32 -4.99
C VAL A 51 3.72 -16.59 -5.23
N LYS A 52 4.43 -15.65 -5.84
CA LYS A 52 5.86 -15.81 -6.19
C LYS A 52 6.80 -15.14 -5.21
N SER A 53 6.29 -14.24 -4.39
CA SER A 53 7.05 -13.39 -3.47
C SER A 53 6.16 -12.92 -2.31
N LEU A 54 6.75 -12.35 -1.26
CA LEU A 54 5.99 -11.87 -0.08
C LEU A 54 5.08 -10.65 -0.38
N ASP A 55 5.43 -9.82 -1.35
CA ASP A 55 4.59 -8.72 -1.84
C ASP A 55 3.37 -9.24 -2.61
N ASP A 56 3.56 -10.22 -3.51
CA ASP A 56 2.46 -10.92 -4.17
C ASP A 56 1.53 -11.55 -3.11
N ALA A 57 2.11 -12.14 -2.06
CA ALA A 57 1.34 -12.75 -0.99
C ALA A 57 0.50 -11.74 -0.22
N TYR A 58 1.05 -10.57 0.08
CA TYR A 58 0.37 -9.50 0.79
C TYR A 58 -0.92 -9.09 0.06
N PHE A 59 -0.83 -8.77 -1.23
CA PHE A 59 -2.01 -8.39 -2.03
C PHE A 59 -2.99 -9.55 -2.23
N TYR A 60 -2.49 -10.77 -2.45
CA TYR A 60 -3.33 -11.95 -2.56
C TYR A 60 -4.14 -12.21 -1.28
N ILE A 61 -3.52 -12.07 -0.11
CA ILE A 61 -4.21 -12.25 1.17
C ILE A 61 -5.22 -11.12 1.40
N ILE A 62 -4.91 -9.86 1.08
CA ILE A 62 -5.88 -8.76 1.15
C ILE A 62 -7.15 -9.06 0.33
N ASP A 63 -6.99 -9.67 -0.84
CA ASP A 63 -8.11 -10.03 -1.73
C ASP A 63 -8.94 -11.21 -1.23
N LYS A 64 -8.36 -12.07 -0.38
CA LYS A 64 -8.99 -13.31 0.10
C LYS A 64 -9.23 -13.33 1.61
N LYS A 65 -8.91 -12.25 2.32
CA LYS A 65 -8.88 -12.18 3.79
C LYS A 65 -10.15 -12.64 4.50
N ASP A 66 -11.32 -12.41 3.90
CA ASP A 66 -12.61 -12.80 4.48
C ASP A 66 -12.84 -14.32 4.46
N ASP A 67 -12.14 -15.05 3.58
CA ASP A 67 -12.25 -16.49 3.39
C ASP A 67 -11.05 -17.27 3.97
N MET A 68 -9.99 -16.56 4.40
CA MET A 68 -8.72 -17.17 4.80
C MET A 68 -8.65 -17.47 6.30
N LYS A 69 -8.19 -18.68 6.60
CA LYS A 69 -7.86 -19.14 7.95
C LYS A 69 -6.34 -19.17 8.18
N ILE A 70 -5.95 -19.36 9.44
CA ILE A 70 -4.55 -19.45 9.84
C ILE A 70 -3.81 -20.53 9.03
N ASP A 71 -4.43 -21.70 8.87
CA ASP A 71 -3.82 -22.82 8.13
C ASP A 71 -3.73 -22.55 6.62
N ASP A 72 -4.67 -21.80 6.05
CA ASP A 72 -4.60 -21.42 4.63
C ASP A 72 -3.39 -20.53 4.37
N VAL A 73 -3.14 -19.54 5.23
CA VAL A 73 -1.98 -18.65 5.15
C VAL A 73 -0.67 -19.40 5.40
N LYS A 74 -0.62 -20.28 6.41
CA LYS A 74 0.56 -21.13 6.65
C LYS A 74 0.88 -22.02 5.45
N ASN A 75 -0.12 -22.58 4.79
CA ASN A 75 0.06 -23.41 3.60
C ASN A 75 0.50 -22.57 2.39
N LEU A 76 -0.07 -21.38 2.21
CA LEU A 76 0.31 -20.42 1.18
C LEU A 76 1.78 -20.01 1.28
N LEU A 77 2.25 -19.77 2.51
CA LEU A 77 3.57 -19.23 2.80
C LEU A 77 4.57 -20.27 3.34
N LYS A 78 4.29 -21.56 3.17
CA LYS A 78 5.06 -22.67 3.75
C LYS A 78 6.55 -22.70 3.36
N ASP A 79 6.88 -22.10 2.21
CA ASP A 79 8.24 -22.07 1.67
C ASP A 79 9.09 -20.92 2.26
N TYR A 80 8.46 -20.00 3.01
CA TYR A 80 9.15 -18.90 3.70
C TYR A 80 9.50 -19.26 5.14
N LYS A 81 10.51 -18.60 5.69
CA LYS A 81 10.90 -18.81 7.09
C LYS A 81 9.81 -18.24 8.01
N LEU A 82 9.16 -19.10 8.79
CA LEU A 82 8.14 -18.75 9.76
C LEU A 82 8.74 -18.52 11.16
N ASN A 83 8.43 -17.38 11.75
CA ASN A 83 8.58 -17.10 13.18
C ASN A 83 7.20 -16.81 13.77
N ILE A 84 6.84 -17.46 14.87
CA ILE A 84 5.66 -17.10 15.68
C ILE A 84 6.08 -15.91 16.55
N VAL A 85 5.37 -14.79 16.45
CA VAL A 85 5.77 -13.53 17.08
C VAL A 85 4.95 -13.24 18.32
N ASP A 86 3.65 -13.55 18.28
CA ASP A 86 2.77 -13.34 19.42
C ASP A 86 1.70 -14.45 19.54
N ASN A 87 1.47 -14.87 20.78
CA ASN A 87 0.39 -15.77 21.21
C ASN A 87 -0.24 -15.18 22.50
N SER A 88 -0.36 -13.86 22.57
CA SER A 88 -0.92 -13.18 23.73
C SER A 88 -2.45 -13.29 23.74
N GLU A 89 -3.00 -13.68 24.90
CA GLU A 89 -4.43 -13.54 25.17
C GLU A 89 -4.70 -12.04 25.35
N ILE A 90 -4.90 -11.30 24.26
CA ILE A 90 -5.35 -9.91 24.33
C ILE A 90 -6.82 -9.93 24.75
N HIS A 91 -7.07 -9.69 26.03
CA HIS A 91 -8.39 -9.66 26.67
C HIS A 91 -9.14 -8.35 26.40
N ASP A 92 -9.36 -7.97 25.14
CA ASP A 92 -10.17 -6.78 24.84
C ASP A 92 -11.68 -7.08 24.96
N VAL A 93 -12.08 -8.35 24.70
CA VAL A 93 -13.45 -8.86 24.87
C VAL A 93 -13.39 -10.31 25.38
N ASP A 94 -14.25 -10.68 26.33
CA ASP A 94 -14.28 -12.03 26.92
C ASP A 94 -14.32 -13.14 25.83
N GLY A 95 -13.21 -13.88 25.69
CA GLY A 95 -13.11 -15.06 24.83
C GLY A 95 -12.33 -14.89 23.51
N GLU A 96 -11.83 -13.70 23.20
CA GLU A 96 -11.02 -13.47 21.99
C GLU A 96 -9.52 -13.75 22.21
N LYS A 97 -8.83 -14.21 21.16
CA LYS A 97 -7.38 -14.48 21.16
C LYS A 97 -6.73 -13.95 19.90
N SER A 98 -5.59 -13.29 20.02
CA SER A 98 -4.78 -12.85 18.88
C SER A 98 -3.61 -13.82 18.62
N TYR A 99 -3.29 -14.03 17.35
CA TYR A 99 -2.15 -14.86 16.91
C TYR A 99 -1.37 -14.16 15.81
N GLY A 100 -0.13 -13.78 16.14
CA GLY A 100 0.78 -13.07 15.25
C GLY A 100 1.80 -14.00 14.58
N TYR A 101 1.79 -14.03 13.25
CA TYR A 101 2.71 -14.82 12.43
C TYR A 101 3.61 -13.92 11.57
N ARG A 102 4.91 -14.20 11.54
CA ARG A 102 5.87 -13.47 10.70
C ARG A 102 6.58 -14.41 9.73
N PHE A 103 6.41 -14.15 8.44
CA PHE A 103 7.06 -14.86 7.34
C PHE A 103 8.19 -14.00 6.77
N ARG A 104 9.37 -14.56 6.56
CA ARG A 104 10.58 -13.81 6.15
C ARG A 104 11.19 -14.31 4.85
N GLU A 105 11.67 -13.36 4.05
CA GLU A 105 12.50 -13.54 2.86
C GLU A 105 13.61 -12.48 2.89
N ASP A 106 14.85 -12.89 3.16
CA ASP A 106 16.00 -11.98 3.32
C ASP A 106 15.73 -10.81 4.29
N LYS A 107 15.67 -9.58 3.76
CA LYS A 107 15.39 -8.34 4.51
C LYS A 107 13.91 -7.94 4.51
N LYS A 108 13.05 -8.74 3.89
CA LYS A 108 11.61 -8.53 3.82
C LYS A 108 10.90 -9.41 4.82
N TYR A 109 9.76 -8.94 5.29
CA TYR A 109 8.86 -9.80 6.03
C TYR A 109 7.41 -9.41 5.84
N LEU A 110 6.54 -10.41 5.98
CA LEU A 110 5.10 -10.27 6.04
C LEU A 110 4.67 -10.70 7.45
N TYR A 111 4.10 -9.78 8.20
CA TYR A 111 3.44 -10.02 9.47
C TYR A 111 1.94 -10.08 9.26
N ILE A 112 1.27 -11.04 9.91
CA ILE A 112 -0.16 -11.25 9.80
C ILE A 112 -0.68 -11.55 11.20
N ASP A 113 -1.66 -10.77 11.63
CA ASP A 113 -2.36 -10.98 12.89
C ASP A 113 -3.74 -11.57 12.65
N PHE A 114 -4.10 -12.58 13.44
CA PHE A 114 -5.41 -13.19 13.42
C PHE A 114 -6.12 -13.01 14.74
N LEU A 115 -7.36 -12.55 14.69
CA LEU A 115 -8.30 -12.60 15.80
C LEU A 115 -9.10 -13.90 15.74
N VAL A 116 -9.21 -14.58 16.87
CA VAL A 116 -9.97 -15.83 17.03
C VAL A 116 -11.02 -15.66 18.12
N SER A 117 -12.28 -15.77 17.74
CA SER A 117 -13.44 -15.62 18.62
C SER A 117 -14.49 -16.67 18.30
N GLU A 118 -15.01 -17.38 19.31
CA GLU A 118 -16.02 -18.45 19.13
C GLU A 118 -15.68 -19.50 18.05
N SER A 119 -14.39 -19.83 17.87
CA SER A 119 -13.86 -20.72 16.81
C SER A 119 -13.90 -20.14 15.39
N LYS A 120 -14.21 -18.87 15.22
CA LYS A 120 -14.04 -18.12 13.98
C LYS A 120 -12.65 -17.46 13.99
N GLU A 121 -11.89 -17.70 12.93
CA GLU A 121 -10.61 -17.05 12.68
C GLU A 121 -10.83 -15.94 11.65
N THR A 122 -10.30 -14.75 11.92
CA THR A 122 -10.33 -13.62 10.99
C THR A 122 -8.97 -12.93 10.99
N ILE A 123 -8.50 -12.51 9.82
CA ILE A 123 -7.34 -11.65 9.74
C ILE A 123 -7.72 -10.28 10.30
N ASP A 124 -6.95 -9.80 11.26
CA ASP A 124 -7.13 -8.50 11.90
C ASP A 124 -6.23 -7.43 11.28
N SER A 125 -4.96 -7.79 11.03
CA SER A 125 -4.01 -6.92 10.36
C SER A 125 -2.98 -7.69 9.53
N LEU A 126 -2.42 -7.00 8.53
CA LEU A 126 -1.31 -7.41 7.70
C LEU A 126 -0.30 -6.27 7.60
N GLU A 127 0.97 -6.59 7.75
CA GLU A 127 2.08 -5.65 7.54
C GLU A 127 3.13 -6.29 6.64
N TYR A 128 3.44 -5.65 5.52
CA TYR A 128 4.57 -6.02 4.68
C TYR A 128 5.67 -4.97 4.76
N HIS A 129 6.86 -5.44 5.13
CA HIS A 129 8.05 -4.61 5.32
C HIS A 129 9.10 -4.94 4.26
N LEU A 130 9.60 -3.89 3.61
CA LEU A 130 10.67 -3.96 2.61
C LEU A 130 11.93 -3.23 3.11
N ASP A 131 13.10 -3.88 2.97
CA ASP A 131 14.45 -3.35 3.20
C ASP A 131 14.59 -2.48 4.47
N ASN A 132 14.67 -3.13 5.64
CA ASN A 132 14.85 -2.46 6.94
C ASN A 132 13.80 -1.36 7.19
N ASP A 133 12.52 -1.68 6.97
CA ASP A 133 11.37 -0.82 7.31
C ASP A 133 11.29 0.48 6.48
N LYS A 134 12.01 0.56 5.35
CA LYS A 134 11.93 1.70 4.43
C LYS A 134 10.58 1.84 3.75
N LEU A 135 9.92 0.72 3.52
CA LEU A 135 8.54 0.70 3.05
C LEU A 135 7.77 -0.27 3.92
N ILE A 136 6.65 0.23 4.43
CA ILE A 136 5.68 -0.50 5.21
C ILE A 136 4.35 -0.38 4.49
N LEU A 137 3.77 -1.53 4.17
CA LEU A 137 2.41 -1.65 3.70
C LEU A 137 1.60 -2.21 4.84
N MET A 138 0.59 -1.48 5.31
CA MET A 138 -0.29 -1.96 6.37
C MET A 138 -1.71 -2.07 5.84
N SER A 139 -2.39 -3.13 6.23
CA SER A 139 -3.84 -3.28 6.07
C SER A 139 -4.37 -3.75 7.41
N SER A 140 -5.28 -3.00 8.02
CA SER A 140 -5.85 -3.37 9.31
C SER A 140 -7.34 -3.10 9.32
N LYS A 141 -8.04 -3.81 10.19
CA LYS A 141 -9.44 -3.56 10.46
C LYS A 141 -9.57 -2.49 11.56
N GLU A 142 -10.09 -1.32 11.20
CA GLU A 142 -10.41 -0.25 12.14
C GLU A 142 -11.93 -0.16 12.31
N GLU A 143 -12.41 -0.36 13.54
CA GLU A 143 -13.83 -0.45 13.90
C GLU A 143 -14.62 -1.40 12.98
N ASN A 144 -15.18 -0.88 11.87
CA ASN A 144 -16.03 -1.60 10.93
C ASN A 144 -15.55 -1.52 9.46
N GLN A 145 -14.36 -0.99 9.20
CA GLN A 145 -13.83 -0.86 7.84
C GLN A 145 -12.35 -1.27 7.79
N TRP A 146 -11.90 -1.67 6.61
CA TRP A 146 -10.48 -1.87 6.36
C TRP A 146 -9.83 -0.53 6.04
N VAL A 147 -8.68 -0.29 6.67
CA VAL A 147 -7.82 0.84 6.39
C VAL A 147 -6.51 0.29 5.82
N TYR A 148 -6.06 0.93 4.76
CA TYR A 148 -4.85 0.58 4.04
C TYR A 148 -3.88 1.76 4.12
N SER A 149 -2.64 1.50 4.50
CA SER A 149 -1.61 2.53 4.54
C SER A 149 -0.31 2.12 3.84
N ILE A 150 0.38 3.13 3.35
CA ILE A 150 1.71 3.05 2.74
C ILE A 150 2.57 4.07 3.47
N THR A 151 3.56 3.60 4.20
CA THR A 151 4.62 4.44 4.75
C THR A 151 5.89 4.15 3.98
N HIS A 152 6.48 5.18 3.38
CA HIS A 152 7.74 5.07 2.66
C HIS A 152 8.72 6.14 3.12
N SER A 153 9.86 5.73 3.67
CA SER A 153 10.93 6.62 4.09
C SER A 153 12.07 6.68 3.07
N GLN A 154 12.90 7.72 3.18
CA GLN A 154 14.13 7.91 2.40
C GLN A 154 13.92 7.95 0.87
N LEU A 155 12.81 8.54 0.43
CA LEU A 155 12.58 8.80 -0.99
C LEU A 155 13.40 10.01 -1.46
N ASP A 156 13.78 10.02 -2.74
CA ASP A 156 14.40 11.18 -3.38
C ASP A 156 13.42 12.36 -3.44
N ALA A 157 13.93 13.58 -3.28
CA ALA A 157 13.17 14.83 -3.24
C ALA A 157 12.35 15.14 -4.52
N THR A 158 12.58 14.43 -5.63
CA THR A 158 11.76 14.52 -6.85
C THR A 158 10.57 13.57 -6.86
N THR A 159 10.56 12.52 -6.03
CA THR A 159 9.47 11.52 -5.93
C THR A 159 8.14 12.16 -5.55
N PRO A 160 8.08 13.04 -4.52
CA PRO A 160 6.86 13.79 -4.19
C PRO A 160 6.25 14.51 -5.40
N LYS A 161 7.07 15.13 -6.26
CA LYS A 161 6.59 15.88 -7.43
C LYS A 161 5.92 14.98 -8.47
N LYS A 162 6.34 13.71 -8.56
CA LYS A 162 5.70 12.74 -9.46
C LYS A 162 4.34 12.33 -8.89
N ILE A 163 4.29 12.05 -7.58
CA ILE A 163 3.07 11.66 -6.88
C ILE A 163 2.02 12.77 -6.93
N LEU A 164 2.40 14.01 -6.62
CA LEU A 164 1.47 15.15 -6.58
C LEU A 164 0.86 15.47 -7.96
N LYS A 165 1.54 15.14 -9.07
CA LYS A 165 0.96 15.29 -10.43
C LYS A 165 -0.19 14.33 -10.69
N GLU A 166 -0.19 13.17 -10.04
CA GLU A 166 -1.17 12.10 -10.19
C GLU A 166 -2.07 11.98 -8.95
N VAL A 167 -2.05 12.97 -8.06
CA VAL A 167 -2.77 12.96 -6.77
C VAL A 167 -4.28 12.73 -6.90
N ASN A 168 -4.87 13.22 -7.99
CA ASN A 168 -6.28 12.99 -8.32
C ASN A 168 -6.61 11.51 -8.55
N GLU A 169 -5.66 10.71 -9.01
CA GLU A 169 -5.84 9.26 -9.15
C GLU A 169 -5.85 8.54 -7.80
N LEU A 170 -5.38 9.23 -6.75
CA LEU A 170 -5.35 8.76 -5.36
C LEU A 170 -6.59 9.20 -4.56
N GLY A 171 -7.61 9.75 -5.22
CA GLY A 171 -8.84 10.23 -4.59
C GLY A 171 -8.65 11.54 -3.80
N LEU A 172 -7.53 12.23 -4.00
CA LEU A 172 -7.18 13.49 -3.35
C LEU A 172 -7.19 14.61 -4.38
N SER A 173 -7.58 15.83 -3.99
CA SER A 173 -7.62 16.98 -4.90
C SER A 173 -6.83 18.15 -4.33
N ILE A 174 -6.00 18.76 -5.18
CA ILE A 174 -5.30 20.01 -4.89
C ILE A 174 -5.98 21.13 -5.67
N GLU A 175 -6.35 22.21 -4.99
CA GLU A 175 -6.98 23.36 -5.62
C GLU A 175 -6.05 24.56 -5.57
N LYS A 176 -5.62 25.02 -6.74
CA LYS A 176 -4.74 26.20 -6.85
C LYS A 176 -5.59 27.47 -6.75
N LYS A 177 -5.47 28.20 -5.64
CA LYS A 177 -6.02 29.57 -5.54
C LYS A 177 -5.27 30.49 -6.49
N GLU A 178 -6.00 31.24 -7.33
CA GLU A 178 -5.42 32.26 -8.20
C GLU A 178 -4.79 33.39 -7.34
N ASN A 179 -3.58 33.83 -7.72
CA ASN A 179 -2.85 34.97 -7.11
C ASN A 179 -2.28 34.74 -5.69
N GLN A 180 -2.20 33.51 -5.19
CA GLN A 180 -1.50 33.14 -3.96
C GLN A 180 -0.39 32.11 -4.24
N TYR A 181 0.64 32.08 -3.41
CA TYR A 181 1.66 31.02 -3.48
C TYR A 181 1.03 29.72 -2.98
N SER A 182 1.01 28.66 -3.80
CA SER A 182 0.35 27.42 -3.41
C SER A 182 1.07 26.75 -2.22
N LEU A 183 0.33 25.96 -1.42
CA LEU A 183 0.93 25.20 -0.33
C LEU A 183 1.94 24.17 -0.87
N GLU A 184 1.63 23.51 -1.98
CA GLU A 184 2.59 22.65 -2.71
C GLU A 184 3.91 23.40 -3.02
N ASP A 185 3.84 24.58 -3.63
CA ASP A 185 5.03 25.35 -3.99
C ASP A 185 5.78 25.83 -2.72
N ALA A 186 5.06 26.20 -1.67
CA ALA A 186 5.62 26.59 -0.37
C ALA A 186 6.40 25.46 0.27
N TYR A 187 5.81 24.27 0.29
CA TYR A 187 6.45 23.06 0.78
C TYR A 187 7.79 22.82 0.06
N TYR A 188 7.79 22.82 -1.28
CA TYR A 188 9.03 22.60 -2.03
C TYR A 188 10.08 23.68 -1.80
N LYS A 189 9.66 24.92 -1.63
CA LYS A 189 10.59 26.03 -1.35
C LYS A 189 11.24 25.88 0.03
N ILE A 190 10.46 25.52 1.05
CA ILE A 190 10.98 25.32 2.41
C ILE A 190 11.84 24.06 2.47
N MET A 191 11.38 22.95 1.89
CA MET A 191 12.16 21.72 1.76
C MET A 191 13.51 21.96 1.09
N ASN A 192 13.53 22.71 -0.03
CA ASN A 192 14.78 23.06 -0.70
C ASN A 192 15.70 23.92 0.17
N SER A 193 15.15 24.81 0.99
CA SER A 193 15.93 25.58 1.96
C SER A 193 16.58 24.68 3.02
N LEU A 194 15.83 23.70 3.53
CA LEU A 194 16.32 22.71 4.50
C LEU A 194 17.46 21.87 3.93
N SER A 195 17.29 21.35 2.72
CA SER A 195 18.30 20.49 2.07
C SER A 195 19.58 21.24 1.69
N ASN A 196 19.50 22.54 1.41
CA ASN A 196 20.66 23.35 0.99
C ASN A 196 21.27 24.19 2.13
N SER A 197 20.85 23.99 3.39
CA SER A 197 21.31 24.79 4.54
C SER A 197 21.15 26.30 4.34
N GLU A 198 20.09 26.71 3.62
CA GLU A 198 19.72 28.12 3.51
C GLU A 198 19.15 28.60 4.85
N ASP A 199 19.46 29.85 5.24
CA ASP A 199 19.02 30.45 6.51
C ASP A 199 17.55 30.91 6.47
N MET A 200 16.62 29.98 6.22
CA MET A 200 15.19 30.25 6.32
C MET A 200 14.74 30.09 7.77
N LYS A 201 14.13 31.15 8.31
CA LYS A 201 13.51 31.13 9.65
C LYS A 201 12.00 31.08 9.54
N ILE A 202 11.33 30.79 10.66
CA ILE A 202 9.87 30.79 10.72
C ILE A 202 9.24 32.12 10.29
N LYS A 203 9.91 33.27 10.49
CA LYS A 203 9.45 34.59 10.01
C LYS A 203 9.30 34.63 8.48
N ASP A 204 10.19 33.94 7.76
CA ASP A 204 10.22 33.92 6.30
C ASP A 204 9.12 33.01 5.76
N VAL A 205 8.87 31.87 6.45
CA VAL A 205 7.73 30.98 6.20
C VAL A 205 6.40 31.72 6.41
N LYS A 206 6.21 32.40 7.55
CA LYS A 206 5.01 33.21 7.85
C LYS A 206 4.76 34.28 6.79
N LYS A 207 5.82 34.87 6.23
CA LYS A 207 5.72 35.84 5.14
C LYS A 207 5.34 35.17 3.81
N LEU A 208 5.91 34.00 3.51
CA LEU A 208 5.61 33.23 2.30
C LEU A 208 4.15 32.78 2.26
N LEU A 209 3.63 32.32 3.40
CA LEU A 209 2.29 31.76 3.58
C LEU A 209 1.28 32.79 4.09
N LYS A 210 1.56 34.08 3.88
CA LYS A 210 0.65 35.16 4.27
C LYS A 210 -0.67 35.04 3.51
N GLY A 211 -1.74 34.70 4.21
CA GLY A 211 -3.09 34.57 3.65
C GLY A 211 -3.72 33.19 3.86
N TYR A 212 -2.96 32.22 4.35
CA TYR A 212 -3.48 30.95 4.86
C TYR A 212 -3.90 31.09 6.33
N SER A 213 -4.80 30.20 6.79
CA SER A 213 -5.13 30.12 8.21
C SER A 213 -3.85 29.75 8.96
N LEU A 214 -3.58 30.42 10.09
CA LEU A 214 -2.43 30.12 10.93
C LEU A 214 -2.95 29.62 12.28
N GLU A 215 -2.76 28.34 12.52
CA GLU A 215 -2.98 27.71 13.82
C GLU A 215 -1.60 27.35 14.38
N SER A 216 -1.32 27.75 15.62
CA SER A 216 -0.07 27.42 16.27
C SER A 216 -0.39 26.56 17.49
N ASP A 217 0.05 25.32 17.45
CA ASP A 217 -0.02 24.45 18.61
C ASP A 217 1.19 24.66 19.54
N LEU A 218 0.93 24.42 20.82
CA LEU A 218 1.81 24.74 21.94
C LEU A 218 3.10 23.91 21.96
N VAL A 219 4.08 24.48 22.67
CA VAL A 219 5.39 23.94 23.04
C VAL A 219 5.28 22.49 23.50
N GLU A 220 6.07 21.58 22.93
CA GLU A 220 6.36 20.31 23.60
C GLU A 220 7.17 20.64 24.86
N ASP A 221 6.48 20.77 25.99
CA ASP A 221 7.06 20.95 27.32
C ASP A 221 7.68 19.62 27.78
N GLU A 222 8.85 19.25 27.24
CA GLU A 222 9.75 18.33 27.96
C GLU A 222 11.18 18.90 28.02
N PRO A 223 11.80 18.95 29.23
CA PRO A 223 13.03 19.67 29.48
C PRO A 223 14.25 18.80 29.14
N GLU A 224 14.52 18.61 27.85
CA GLU A 224 15.87 18.23 27.43
C GLU A 224 16.63 19.51 27.05
N ASP A 225 17.52 19.95 27.95
CA ASP A 225 18.57 20.96 27.75
C ASP A 225 18.34 22.00 26.64
N ASP A 226 17.69 23.12 26.98
CA ASP A 226 17.51 24.31 26.12
C ASP A 226 16.81 24.06 24.77
N LEU A 227 16.11 22.93 24.60
CA LEU A 227 15.30 22.63 23.43
C LEU A 227 13.88 23.19 23.58
N ASN A 228 13.44 24.00 22.60
CA ASN A 228 12.06 24.44 22.47
C ASN A 228 11.59 24.18 21.04
N MET A 229 10.43 23.55 20.87
CA MET A 229 9.83 23.26 19.58
C MET A 229 8.46 23.93 19.46
N TYR A 230 8.23 24.59 18.33
CA TYR A 230 6.98 25.29 18.02
C TYR A 230 6.45 24.84 16.67
N SER A 231 5.24 24.30 16.65
CA SER A 231 4.58 23.84 15.42
C SER A 231 3.62 24.89 14.90
N TYR A 232 3.76 25.23 13.62
CA TYR A 232 2.91 26.20 12.93
C TYR A 232 2.20 25.52 11.77
N GLU A 233 0.88 25.43 11.86
CA GLU A 233 0.03 24.93 10.78
C GLU A 233 -0.46 26.08 9.91
N PHE A 234 -0.29 25.91 8.60
CA PHE A 234 -0.82 26.78 7.56
C PHE A 234 -1.78 25.99 6.69
N SER A 235 -3.08 26.27 6.78
CA SER A 235 -4.12 25.48 6.11
C SER A 235 -4.98 26.31 5.16
N ASN A 236 -5.61 25.63 4.21
CA ASN A 236 -6.58 26.18 3.27
C ASN A 236 -7.94 25.47 3.39
N ASP A 237 -8.95 26.00 2.72
CA ASP A 237 -10.33 25.46 2.76
C ASP A 237 -10.49 24.10 2.04
N ASN A 238 -9.44 23.62 1.37
CA ASN A 238 -9.45 22.43 0.53
C ASN A 238 -8.77 21.23 1.21
N ASN A 239 -8.70 21.25 2.55
CA ASN A 239 -8.01 20.24 3.36
C ASN A 239 -6.54 20.03 2.95
N GLU A 240 -5.89 21.08 2.48
CA GLU A 240 -4.43 21.09 2.36
C GLU A 240 -3.85 21.88 3.53
N SER A 241 -2.78 21.37 4.11
CA SER A 241 -2.04 22.09 5.13
C SER A 241 -0.54 21.83 5.06
N ILE A 242 0.24 22.79 5.57
CA ILE A 242 1.66 22.61 5.86
C ILE A 242 1.83 22.81 7.36
N VAL A 243 2.47 21.87 8.03
CA VAL A 243 2.98 22.06 9.38
C VAL A 243 4.48 22.25 9.31
N VAL A 244 4.96 23.34 9.90
CA VAL A 244 6.39 23.66 10.01
C VAL A 244 6.76 23.70 11.48
N THR A 245 7.75 22.90 11.84
CA THR A 245 8.27 22.87 13.20
C THR A 245 9.53 23.73 13.29
N ASN A 246 9.48 24.72 14.16
CA ASN A 246 10.58 25.62 14.46
C ASN A 246 11.22 25.19 15.79
N THR A 247 12.51 24.86 15.73
CA THR A 247 13.29 24.45 16.88
C THR A 247 14.24 25.56 17.30
N ILE A 248 14.28 25.81 18.59
CA ILE A 248 15.28 26.66 19.25
C ILE A 248 16.08 25.74 20.17
N GLN A 249 17.37 25.56 19.88
CA GLN A 249 18.27 24.75 20.70
C GLN A 249 19.60 25.48 20.87
N TYR A 250 20.08 25.63 22.11
CA TYR A 250 21.34 26.33 22.41
C TYR A 250 21.45 27.71 21.72
N ASP A 251 20.40 28.54 21.85
CA ASP A 251 20.24 29.86 21.21
C ASP A 251 20.23 29.87 19.66
N LYS A 252 20.12 28.70 19.01
CA LYS A 252 19.98 28.59 17.56
C LYS A 252 18.55 28.27 17.18
N GLU A 253 17.95 29.15 16.38
CA GLU A 253 16.64 28.93 15.75
C GLU A 253 16.83 28.30 14.36
N TYR A 254 16.09 27.24 14.06
CA TYR A 254 16.03 26.62 12.72
C TYR A 254 14.71 25.88 12.53
N ILE A 255 14.36 25.59 11.27
CA ILE A 255 13.23 24.71 10.96
C ILE A 255 13.74 23.27 11.05
N SER A 256 13.15 22.46 11.94
CA SER A 256 13.54 21.05 12.12
C SER A 256 12.87 20.14 11.12
N ASP A 257 11.62 20.41 10.80
CA ASP A 257 10.83 19.59 9.90
C ASP A 257 9.73 20.39 9.23
N ILE A 258 9.27 19.83 8.12
CA ILE A 258 8.11 20.30 7.39
C ILE A 258 7.29 19.11 6.93
N ASN A 259 5.99 19.21 7.10
CA ASN A 259 5.01 18.23 6.65
C ASN A 259 4.00 18.93 5.75
N TYR A 260 3.73 18.36 4.57
CA TYR A 260 2.65 18.79 3.69
C TYR A 260 1.57 17.72 3.64
N PHE A 261 0.34 18.12 3.86
CA PHE A 261 -0.81 17.26 4.00
C PHE A 261 -1.88 17.58 2.96
N ILE A 262 -2.54 16.53 2.49
CA ILE A 262 -3.75 16.63 1.67
C ILE A 262 -4.76 15.63 2.22
N GLY A 263 -5.95 16.11 2.57
CA GLY A 263 -6.99 15.32 3.24
C GLY A 263 -6.84 15.34 4.77
N SER A 264 -7.45 14.37 5.45
CA SER A 264 -7.40 14.27 6.91
C SER A 264 -7.46 12.81 7.36
N LEU A 265 -6.74 12.47 8.42
CA LEU A 265 -6.85 11.14 9.06
C LEU A 265 -8.26 10.84 9.59
N LYS A 266 -9.12 11.86 9.77
CA LYS A 266 -10.53 11.66 10.13
C LYS A 266 -11.40 11.25 8.94
N ASN A 267 -10.98 11.60 7.72
CA ASN A 267 -11.72 11.42 6.48
C ASN A 267 -10.77 11.02 5.35
N TYR A 268 -10.52 9.71 5.22
CA TYR A 268 -9.71 9.15 4.14
C TYR A 268 -10.28 9.51 2.75
N PRO A 269 -9.42 9.62 1.71
CA PRO A 269 -7.97 9.40 1.73
C PRO A 269 -7.18 10.55 2.36
N TYR A 270 -5.95 10.25 2.77
CA TYR A 270 -5.00 11.20 3.34
C TYR A 270 -3.59 10.95 2.81
N LEU A 271 -2.86 12.01 2.49
CA LEU A 271 -1.47 11.97 2.09
C LEU A 271 -0.66 12.95 2.95
N SER A 272 0.45 12.48 3.49
CA SER A 272 1.49 13.25 4.13
C SER A 272 2.78 13.12 3.34
N ILE A 273 3.49 14.22 3.17
CA ILE A 273 4.83 14.28 2.61
C ILE A 273 5.70 15.10 3.56
N SER A 274 6.70 14.48 4.17
CA SER A 274 7.51 15.14 5.20
C SER A 274 9.00 15.11 4.93
N SER A 275 9.69 16.11 5.44
CA SER A 275 11.13 16.26 5.29
C SER A 275 11.74 16.82 6.57
N LEU A 276 12.89 16.26 6.95
CA LEU A 276 13.59 16.60 8.17
C LEU A 276 14.88 17.37 7.84
N SER A 277 15.23 18.31 8.70
CA SER A 277 16.49 19.04 8.61
C SER A 277 17.66 18.08 8.81
N GLY A 278 18.66 18.14 7.93
CA GLY A 278 19.82 17.26 7.96
C GLY A 278 19.59 15.85 7.38
N ASP A 279 18.36 15.50 7.01
CA ASP A 279 18.05 14.27 6.26
C ASP A 279 17.65 14.65 4.81
N PRO A 280 18.39 14.20 3.78
CA PRO A 280 18.00 14.44 2.40
C PRO A 280 16.78 13.62 1.95
N GLY A 281 16.35 12.64 2.75
CA GLY A 281 15.22 11.77 2.47
C GLY A 281 13.86 12.45 2.70
N VAL A 282 12.91 12.10 1.85
CA VAL A 282 11.50 12.43 2.03
C VAL A 282 10.74 11.21 2.54
N PHE A 283 9.82 11.43 3.46
CA PHE A 283 8.89 10.42 3.96
C PHE A 283 7.51 10.68 3.36
N ILE A 284 6.82 9.61 3.00
CA ILE A 284 5.47 9.66 2.45
C ILE A 284 4.61 8.69 3.22
N ASP A 285 3.50 9.19 3.74
CA ASP A 285 2.46 8.38 4.32
C ASP A 285 1.17 8.58 3.55
N TYR A 286 0.55 7.49 3.10
CA TYR A 286 -0.73 7.52 2.41
C TYR A 286 -1.70 6.56 3.09
N TYR A 287 -2.91 7.02 3.34
CA TYR A 287 -3.97 6.24 3.98
C TYR A 287 -5.25 6.30 3.16
N THR A 288 -5.93 5.17 3.04
CA THR A 288 -7.23 5.08 2.37
C THR A 288 -8.05 3.91 2.90
N ASN A 289 -9.37 3.98 2.76
CA ASN A 289 -10.26 2.84 2.98
C ASN A 289 -10.69 2.17 1.65
N ASP A 290 -10.22 2.67 0.50
CA ASP A 290 -10.46 2.06 -0.81
C ASP A 290 -9.24 1.26 -1.29
N LYS A 291 -9.41 -0.07 -1.36
CA LYS A 291 -8.36 -1.01 -1.82
C LYS A 291 -7.85 -0.68 -3.24
N THR A 292 -8.74 -0.26 -4.14
CA THR A 292 -8.35 0.02 -5.53
C THR A 292 -7.40 1.21 -5.61
N THR A 293 -7.72 2.27 -4.86
CA THR A 293 -6.90 3.48 -4.77
C THR A 293 -5.60 3.20 -4.01
N TYR A 294 -5.64 2.35 -2.99
CA TYR A 294 -4.44 1.84 -2.32
C TYR A 294 -3.46 1.15 -3.27
N GLU A 295 -3.93 0.22 -4.10
CA GLU A 295 -3.08 -0.47 -5.09
C GLU A 295 -2.51 0.50 -6.14
N LYS A 296 -3.28 1.51 -6.55
CA LYS A 296 -2.79 2.59 -7.42
C LYS A 296 -1.69 3.40 -6.74
N ALA A 297 -1.89 3.80 -5.49
CA ALA A 297 -0.91 4.54 -4.69
C ALA A 297 0.38 3.73 -4.55
N TYR A 298 0.28 2.44 -4.22
CA TYR A 298 1.44 1.54 -4.13
C TYR A 298 2.20 1.48 -5.45
N ASN A 299 1.50 1.26 -6.56
CA ASN A 299 2.12 1.23 -7.87
C ASN A 299 2.79 2.56 -8.23
N LEU A 300 2.14 3.69 -7.94
CA LEU A 300 2.67 5.02 -8.22
C LEU A 300 3.93 5.32 -7.41
N ILE A 301 3.89 5.10 -6.10
CA ILE A 301 5.01 5.34 -5.18
C ILE A 301 6.17 4.39 -5.53
N ASN A 302 5.89 3.12 -5.78
CA ASN A 302 6.92 2.13 -6.06
C ASN A 302 7.55 2.28 -7.46
N LYS A 303 6.79 2.72 -8.48
CA LYS A 303 7.32 3.04 -9.82
C LYS A 303 8.05 4.36 -9.89
N SER A 304 7.78 5.29 -8.96
CA SER A 304 8.39 6.63 -8.94
C SER A 304 9.81 6.66 -8.38
N LYS A 305 10.29 5.54 -7.83
CA LYS A 305 11.66 5.28 -7.39
C LYS A 305 12.71 5.40 -8.50
#